data_AF-A0A9D9CVR9-F1
#
_entry.id   AF-A0A9D9CVR9-F1
#
_cell.length_a   1.000
_cell.length_b   1.000
_cell.length_c   1.000
_cell.angle_alpha   90.00
_cell.angle_beta   90.00
_cell.angle_gamma   90.00
#
_symmetry.space_group_name_H-M   'P 1'
#
loop_
_entity.id
_entity.type
_entity.pdbx_description
1 polymer ?
#
loop_
_entity_poly.entity_id
_entity_poly.type
_entity_poly.pdbx_seq_one_letter_code
_entity_poly.pdbx_strand_id
1 'polypeptide(L)'
;EPSLRYEFIQEFRDICGPDWKLTIETALNVPKKNIEALISVIDYWIVDVKDMNSEIYKAYTGKENKQVLENLELLRGISDKVMIRIPSIPEYNTKEDQDRSVAKLKEMGFSDFDLFGYRTEINKG
;
A
#
# COMPACT_ATOMS: atom_id res chain seq x y z
N GLU A 1 -9.66 -1.40 4.67
CA GLU A 1 -8.42 -2.20 4.79
C GLU A 1 -8.74 -3.69 4.69
N PRO A 2 -8.60 -4.30 3.49
CA PRO A 2 -8.91 -5.72 3.27
C PRO A 2 -7.92 -6.67 3.95
N SER A 3 -6.67 -6.29 4.17
CA SER A 3 -5.67 -7.18 4.80
C SER A 3 -5.99 -7.50 6.27
N LEU A 4 -6.91 -6.78 6.92
CA LEU A 4 -7.46 -7.18 8.23
C LEU A 4 -8.33 -8.44 8.17
N ARG A 5 -8.75 -8.86 6.97
CA ARG A 5 -9.59 -10.03 6.71
C ARG A 5 -8.80 -11.16 6.02
N TYR A 6 -7.54 -11.34 6.41
CA TYR A 6 -6.62 -12.29 5.77
C TYR A 6 -7.16 -13.74 5.76
N GLU A 7 -7.82 -14.18 6.84
CA GLU A 7 -8.40 -15.54 6.93
C GLU A 7 -9.48 -15.76 5.86
N PHE A 8 -10.39 -14.80 5.71
CA PHE A 8 -11.43 -14.85 4.68
C PHE A 8 -10.83 -14.83 3.27
N ILE A 9 -9.77 -14.05 3.04
CA ILE A 9 -9.11 -13.98 1.74
C ILE A 9 -8.41 -15.31 1.41
N GLN A 10 -7.81 -15.97 2.41
CA GLN A 10 -7.25 -17.30 2.26
C GLN A 10 -8.33 -18.33 1.90
N GLU A 11 -9.44 -18.35 2.64
CA GLU A 11 -10.59 -19.22 2.33
C GLU A 11 -11.15 -18.94 0.92
N PHE A 12 -11.22 -17.66 0.53
CA PHE A 12 -11.69 -17.28 -0.80
C PHE A 12 -10.75 -17.78 -1.90
N ARG A 13 -9.42 -17.72 -1.70
CA ARG A 13 -8.44 -18.28 -2.62
C ARG A 13 -8.64 -19.78 -2.80
N ASP A 14 -8.93 -20.53 -1.73
CA ASP A 14 -9.16 -21.97 -1.78
C ASP A 14 -10.40 -22.32 -2.63
N ILE A 15 -11.43 -21.48 -2.61
CA ILE A 15 -12.63 -21.64 -3.43
C ILE A 15 -12.36 -21.29 -4.90
N CYS A 16 -11.62 -20.22 -5.17
CA CYS A 16 -11.37 -19.74 -6.53
C CYS A 16 -10.35 -20.59 -7.29
N GLY A 17 -9.43 -21.24 -6.56
CA GLY A 17 -8.32 -21.97 -7.14
C GLY A 17 -7.26 -21.06 -7.79
N PRO A 18 -6.31 -21.64 -8.54
CA PRO A 18 -5.18 -20.92 -9.12
C PRO A 18 -5.52 -20.15 -10.41
N ASP A 19 -6.66 -20.45 -11.04
CA ASP A 19 -7.05 -19.86 -12.34
C ASP A 19 -7.50 -18.41 -12.20
N TRP A 20 -8.05 -18.04 -11.03
CA TRP A 20 -8.44 -16.67 -10.73
C TRP A 20 -7.24 -15.86 -10.28
N LYS A 21 -7.10 -14.65 -10.83
CA LYS A 21 -6.08 -13.69 -10.41
C LYS A 21 -6.63 -12.78 -9.33
N LEU A 22 -6.05 -12.87 -8.14
CA LEU A 22 -6.43 -12.06 -6.99
C LEU A 22 -5.51 -10.85 -6.88
N THR A 23 -6.13 -9.68 -7.01
CA THR A 23 -5.48 -8.40 -6.72
C THR A 23 -6.02 -7.84 -5.42
N ILE A 24 -5.14 -7.37 -4.54
CA ILE A 24 -5.53 -6.66 -3.31
C ILE A 24 -5.12 -5.18 -3.38
N GLU A 25 -6.00 -4.30 -2.91
CA GLU A 25 -5.69 -2.89 -2.69
C GLU A 25 -5.66 -2.61 -1.18
N THR A 26 -4.51 -2.16 -0.66
CA THR A 26 -4.26 -2.05 0.79
C THR A 26 -3.38 -0.85 1.14
N ALA A 27 -3.53 -0.32 2.35
CA ALA A 27 -2.67 0.74 2.88
C ALA A 27 -1.51 0.19 3.74
N LEU A 28 -1.43 -1.14 3.92
CA LEU A 28 -0.38 -1.86 4.68
C LEU A 28 -0.19 -1.44 6.15
N ASN A 29 -1.01 -0.55 6.71
CA ASN A 29 -0.93 -0.19 8.13
C ASN A 29 -1.69 -1.21 9.00
N VAL A 30 -1.22 -2.45 8.98
CA VAL A 30 -1.80 -3.61 9.66
C VAL A 30 -0.73 -4.47 10.33
N PRO A 31 -1.12 -5.36 11.27
CA PRO A 31 -0.17 -6.29 11.88
C PRO A 31 0.57 -7.11 10.82
N LYS A 32 1.90 -7.22 10.98
CA LYS A 32 2.81 -7.94 10.08
C LYS A 32 2.31 -9.33 9.66
N LYS A 33 1.78 -10.11 10.62
CA LYS A 33 1.25 -11.45 10.39
C LYS A 33 0.19 -11.51 9.28
N ASN A 34 -0.58 -10.44 9.10
CA ASN A 34 -1.63 -10.38 8.10
C ASN A 34 -1.03 -10.33 6.68
N ILE A 35 0.06 -9.59 6.51
CA ILE A 35 0.76 -9.50 5.22
C ILE A 35 1.53 -10.79 4.95
N GLU A 36 2.22 -11.33 5.96
CA GLU A 36 2.88 -12.64 5.85
C GLU A 36 1.92 -13.75 5.39
N ALA A 37 0.68 -13.76 5.92
CA ALA A 37 -0.35 -14.72 5.52
C ALA A 37 -0.86 -14.55 4.08
N LEU A 38 -0.69 -13.37 3.48
CA LEU A 38 -1.27 -13.02 2.18
C LEU A 38 -0.24 -13.00 1.03
N ILE A 39 1.07 -12.94 1.29
CA ILE A 39 2.12 -12.83 0.25
C ILE A 39 2.04 -13.94 -0.80
N SER A 40 1.77 -15.19 -0.39
CA SER A 40 1.61 -16.32 -1.31
C SER A 40 0.19 -16.52 -1.84
N VAL A 41 -0.77 -15.75 -1.30
CA VAL A 41 -2.19 -15.87 -1.62
C VAL A 41 -2.58 -14.90 -2.72
N ILE A 42 -2.00 -13.70 -2.74
CA ILE A 42 -2.33 -12.63 -3.67
C ILE A 42 -1.41 -12.65 -4.88
N ASP A 43 -1.96 -12.53 -6.09
CA ASP A 43 -1.17 -12.48 -7.33
C ASP A 43 -0.58 -11.09 -7.58
N TYR A 44 -1.32 -10.02 -7.26
CA TYR A 44 -0.89 -8.65 -7.51
C TYR A 44 -1.34 -7.69 -6.40
N TRP A 45 -0.50 -6.71 -6.10
CA TRP A 45 -0.71 -5.77 -5.00
C TRP A 45 -0.80 -4.36 -5.53
N ILE A 46 -1.82 -3.65 -5.07
CA ILE A 46 -1.94 -2.20 -5.20
C ILE A 46 -1.78 -1.64 -3.79
N VAL A 47 -0.72 -0.88 -3.57
CA VAL A 47 -0.33 -0.42 -2.24
C VAL A 47 -0.39 1.09 -2.16
N ASP A 48 -1.22 1.58 -1.26
CA ASP A 48 -1.36 2.99 -0.94
C ASP A 48 -0.26 3.45 0.02
N VAL A 49 0.76 4.15 -0.47
CA VAL A 49 1.79 4.81 0.36
C VAL A 49 1.53 6.31 0.37
N LYS A 50 0.98 6.82 1.48
CA LYS A 50 0.57 8.23 1.59
C LYS A 50 1.75 9.19 1.64
N ASP A 51 2.77 8.84 2.41
CA ASP A 51 4.09 9.49 2.40
C ASP A 51 5.12 8.61 3.13
N MET A 52 6.37 8.62 2.69
CA MET A 52 7.48 7.92 3.36
C MET A 52 8.08 8.73 4.52
N ASN A 53 7.71 10.00 4.68
CA ASN A 53 7.99 10.81 5.86
C ASN A 53 6.94 10.54 6.95
N SER A 54 7.39 10.09 8.12
CA SER A 54 6.51 9.74 9.24
C SER A 54 5.68 10.93 9.74
N GLU A 55 6.24 12.14 9.75
CA GLU A 55 5.54 13.34 10.24
C GLU A 55 4.41 13.75 9.30
N ILE A 56 4.67 13.75 7.99
CA ILE A 56 3.65 14.04 6.97
C ILE A 56 2.56 12.97 7.00
N TYR A 57 2.96 11.70 7.02
CA TYR A 57 2.03 10.57 7.09
C TYR A 57 1.14 10.66 8.33
N LYS A 58 1.72 10.97 9.50
CA LYS A 58 0.99 11.11 10.76
C LYS A 58 0.07 12.32 10.77
N ALA A 59 0.51 13.46 10.23
CA ALA A 59 -0.30 14.65 10.10
C ALA A 59 -1.56 14.39 9.26
N TYR A 60 -1.43 13.64 8.15
CA TYR A 60 -2.56 13.31 7.28
C TYR A 60 -3.46 12.18 7.83
N THR A 61 -2.86 11.06 8.26
CA THR A 61 -3.62 9.84 8.61
C THR A 61 -4.01 9.74 10.09
N GLY A 62 -3.36 10.53 10.96
CA GLY A 62 -3.43 10.38 12.42
C GLY A 62 -2.77 9.11 12.96
N LYS A 63 -1.96 8.40 12.15
CA LYS A 63 -1.31 7.13 12.51
C LYS A 63 0.19 7.18 12.23
N GLU A 64 0.97 6.35 12.92
CA GLU A 64 2.37 6.11 12.59
C GLU A 64 2.49 5.26 11.31
N ASN A 65 3.54 5.47 10.51
CA ASN A 65 3.80 4.68 9.30
C ASN A 65 4.71 3.46 9.54
N LYS A 66 5.11 3.18 10.79
CA LYS A 66 6.05 2.10 11.12
C LYS A 66 5.63 0.75 10.53
N GLN A 67 4.35 0.36 10.67
CA GLN A 67 3.86 -0.91 10.13
C GLN A 67 3.85 -0.92 8.59
N VAL A 68 3.58 0.22 7.96
CA VAL A 68 3.66 0.35 6.49
C VAL A 68 5.08 0.05 6.01
N LEU A 69 6.10 0.62 6.67
CA LEU A 69 7.50 0.38 6.32
C LEU A 69 7.91 -1.08 6.54
N GLU A 70 7.54 -1.66 7.69
CA GLU A 70 7.81 -3.08 7.99
C GLU A 70 7.14 -4.02 6.98
N ASN A 71 5.92 -3.71 6.55
CA ASN A 71 5.18 -4.51 5.59
C ASN A 71 5.67 -4.32 4.16
N LEU A 72 6.13 -3.13 3.78
CA LEU A 72 6.80 -2.91 2.48
C LEU A 72 8.08 -3.73 2.37
N GLU A 73 8.86 -3.89 3.44
CA GLU A 73 10.04 -4.77 3.43
C GLU A 73 9.69 -6.23 3.10
N LEU A 74 8.55 -6.72 3.57
CA LEU A 74 8.08 -8.07 3.24
C LEU A 74 7.74 -8.25 1.76
N LEU A 75 7.28 -7.19 1.10
CA LEU A 75 6.88 -7.23 -0.31
C LEU A 75 8.07 -7.09 -1.27
N ARG A 76 9.28 -6.79 -0.79
CA ARG A 76 10.46 -6.60 -1.66
C ARG A 76 10.79 -7.82 -2.53
N GLY A 77 10.56 -9.03 -2.01
CA GLY A 77 10.78 -10.27 -2.75
C GLY A 77 9.81 -10.49 -3.91
N ILE A 78 8.73 -9.71 -3.99
CA ILE A 78 7.70 -9.75 -5.04
C ILE A 78 7.44 -8.36 -5.61
N SER A 79 8.44 -7.46 -5.61
CA SER A 79 8.25 -6.06 -5.99
C SER A 79 7.81 -5.86 -7.44
N ASP A 80 8.03 -6.87 -8.31
CA ASP A 80 7.53 -6.95 -9.68
C ASP A 80 6.01 -7.12 -9.78
N LYS A 81 5.35 -7.49 -8.66
CA LYS A 81 3.90 -7.70 -8.54
C LYS A 81 3.21 -6.62 -7.70
N VAL A 82 3.88 -5.49 -7.49
CA VAL A 82 3.40 -4.43 -6.59
C VAL A 82 3.41 -3.09 -7.33
N MET A 83 2.23 -2.50 -7.49
CA MET A 83 2.07 -1.08 -7.84
C MET A 83 1.95 -0.25 -6.59
N ILE A 84 2.83 0.74 -6.44
CA ILE A 84 2.76 1.71 -5.35
C ILE A 84 1.99 2.96 -5.81
N ARG A 85 0.91 3.28 -5.12
CA ARG A 85 0.11 4.48 -5.34
C ARG A 85 0.51 5.55 -4.33
N ILE A 86 0.88 6.74 -4.82
CA ILE A 86 1.32 7.86 -3.98
C ILE A 86 0.49 9.10 -4.32
N PRO A 87 -0.42 9.54 -3.42
CA PRO A 87 -1.24 10.71 -3.65
C PRO A 87 -0.48 12.02 -3.42
N SER A 88 -0.83 13.05 -4.19
CA SER A 88 -0.58 14.45 -3.85
C SER A 88 -1.73 14.89 -2.96
N ILE A 89 -1.42 15.28 -1.73
CA ILE A 89 -2.37 15.57 -0.67
C ILE A 89 -2.24 17.06 -0.32
N PRO A 90 -3.17 17.91 -0.79
CA PRO A 90 -3.14 19.33 -0.49
C PRO A 90 -2.96 19.60 1.00
N GLU A 91 -2.14 20.58 1.35
CA GLU A 91 -1.80 20.99 2.73
C GLU A 91 -0.89 20.03 3.52
N TYR A 92 -0.70 18.79 3.05
CA TYR A 92 0.11 17.79 3.76
C TYR A 92 1.44 17.50 3.07
N ASN A 93 1.44 17.31 1.75
CA ASN A 93 2.66 16.99 1.01
C ASN A 93 2.79 17.82 -0.28
N THR A 94 4.03 18.06 -0.66
CA THR A 94 4.40 18.74 -1.91
C THR A 94 4.76 17.72 -2.99
N LYS A 95 4.97 18.19 -4.22
CA LYS A 95 5.50 17.33 -5.28
C LYS A 95 6.89 16.79 -4.91
N GLU A 96 7.70 17.60 -4.23
CA GLU A 96 9.02 17.23 -3.74
C GLU A 96 8.96 16.14 -2.65
N ASP A 97 7.93 16.12 -1.81
CA ASP A 97 7.68 15.04 -0.84
C ASP A 97 7.31 13.72 -1.53
N GLN A 98 6.45 13.78 -2.55
CA GLN A 98 6.14 12.60 -3.37
C GLN A 98 7.40 12.05 -4.04
N ASP A 99 8.24 12.92 -4.60
CA ASP A 99 9.48 12.51 -5.26
C ASP A 99 10.47 11.87 -4.28
N ARG A 100 10.58 12.38 -3.05
CA ARG A 100 11.36 11.74 -1.98
C ARG A 100 10.79 10.38 -1.60
N SER A 101 9.46 10.25 -1.54
CA SER A 101 8.80 8.97 -1.28
C SER A 101 9.11 7.95 -2.37
N VAL A 102 8.96 8.33 -3.65
CA VAL A 102 9.32 7.50 -4.80
C VAL A 102 10.79 7.08 -4.75
N ALA A 103 11.71 8.00 -4.46
CA ALA A 103 13.14 7.68 -4.39
C ALA A 103 13.44 6.60 -3.36
N LYS A 104 12.89 6.72 -2.13
CA LYS A 104 13.05 5.70 -1.08
C LYS A 104 12.44 4.35 -1.48
N LEU A 105 11.26 4.36 -2.10
CA LEU A 105 10.61 3.13 -2.56
C LEU A 105 11.39 2.45 -3.70
N LYS A 106 12.04 3.23 -4.57
CA LYS A 106 12.97 2.70 -5.58
C LYS A 106 14.19 2.04 -4.94
N GLU A 107 14.76 2.63 -3.89
CA GLU A 107 15.85 2.01 -3.12
C GLU A 107 15.44 0.68 -2.48
N MET A 108 14.16 0.54 -2.11
CA MET A 108 13.59 -0.73 -1.63
C MET A 108 13.36 -1.76 -2.74
N GLY A 109 13.41 -1.36 -4.01
CA GLY A 109 13.26 -2.25 -5.18
C GLY A 109 11.90 -2.21 -5.86
N PHE A 110 11.02 -1.27 -5.49
CA PHE A 110 9.77 -1.04 -6.21
C PHE A 110 10.01 -0.20 -7.47
N SER A 111 9.27 -0.51 -8.55
CA SER A 111 9.47 0.15 -9.85
C SER A 111 8.18 0.61 -10.53
N ASP A 112 7.02 0.07 -10.12
CA ASP A 112 5.71 0.45 -10.65
C ASP A 112 5.03 1.46 -9.71
N PHE A 113 4.77 2.67 -10.22
CA PHE A 113 4.29 3.80 -9.44
C PHE A 113 3.11 4.50 -10.12
N ASP A 114 2.04 4.72 -9.37
CA ASP A 114 0.89 5.56 -9.75
C ASP A 114 0.90 6.83 -8.88
N LEU A 115 1.30 7.96 -9.47
CA LEU A 115 1.26 9.27 -8.83
C LEU A 115 -0.02 9.98 -9.23
N PHE A 116 -0.89 10.28 -8.27
CA PHE A 116 -2.21 10.87 -8.55
C PHE A 116 -2.54 12.01 -7.60
N GLY A 117 -3.40 12.94 -8.04
CA GLY A 117 -3.92 14.00 -7.17
C GLY A 117 -5.08 13.50 -6.32
N TYR A 118 -5.03 13.75 -5.01
CA TYR A 118 -6.18 13.48 -4.14
C TYR A 118 -7.24 14.57 -4.36
N ARG A 119 -8.45 14.19 -4.79
CA ARG A 119 -9.61 15.10 -4.82
C ARG A 119 -10.32 15.03 -3.48
N THR A 120 -10.28 16.12 -2.71
CA THR A 120 -10.96 16.23 -1.40
C THR A 120 -12.43 16.65 -1.52
N GLU A 121 -12.98 16.81 -2.73
CA GLU A 121 -14.41 17.08 -2.92
C GLU A 121 -15.24 15.81 -2.74
N ILE A 122 -15.56 15.47 -1.49
CA ILE A 122 -16.86 14.87 -1.22
C ILE A 122 -17.85 16.02 -1.34
N ASN A 123 -18.45 16.19 -2.52
CA ASN A 123 -19.68 16.95 -2.64
C ASN A 123 -20.72 16.26 -1.75
N LYS A 124 -20.84 16.74 -0.51
CA LYS A 124 -22.00 16.47 0.35
C LYS A 124 -23.17 17.21 -0.28
N GLY A 125 -23.83 16.55 -1.23
CA GLY A 125 -25.18 16.90 -1.66
C GLY A 125 -26.21 16.53 -0.60
#